data_AF-A0A933LUQ1-F1
#
_entry.id   AF-A0A933LUQ1-F1
#
_cell.length_a   1.000
_cell.length_b   1.000
_cell.length_c   1.000
_cell.angle_alpha   90.00
_cell.angle_beta   90.00
_cell.angle_gamma   90.00
#
_symmetry.space_group_name_H-M   'P 1'
#
loop_
_entity.id
_entity.type
_entity.pdbx_description
1 polymer ?
#
loop_
_entity_poly.entity_id
_entity_poly.type
_entity_poly.pdbx_seq_one_letter_code
_entity_poly.pdbx_strand_id
1 'polypeptide(L)' 'VLHQLLAETERKLGNVEESLFENRTRLEIEPPEGHHRIYAEMAEIELARGSRDQARLYAEEALKRKPDYEPAKKVLEALK' A
#
# COMPACT_ATOMS: atom_id res chain seq x y z
N VAL A 1 -17.32 -24.32 -5.77
CA VAL A 1 -16.96 -23.39 -4.66
C VAL A 1 -15.46 -23.15 -4.58
N LEU A 2 -14.61 -24.19 -4.44
CA LEU A 2 -13.14 -24.05 -4.44
C LEU A 2 -12.56 -23.27 -5.64
N HIS A 3 -12.98 -23.59 -6.86
CA HIS A 3 -12.52 -22.87 -8.07
C HIS A 3 -12.94 -21.40 -8.13
N GLN A 4 -14.10 -21.04 -7.56
CA GLN A 4 -14.57 -19.64 -7.53
C GLN A 4 -13.76 -18.82 -6.53
N LEU A 5 -13.45 -19.38 -5.35
CA LEU A 5 -12.60 -18.73 -4.36
C LEU A 5 -11.17 -18.55 -4.88
N LEU A 6 -10.64 -19.55 -5.59
CA LEU A 6 -9.32 -19.46 -6.21
C LEU A 6 -9.26 -18.36 -7.27
N ALA A 7 -10.19 -18.36 -8.23
CA ALA A 7 -10.24 -17.34 -9.29
C ALA A 7 -10.45 -15.91 -8.73
N GLU A 8 -11.25 -15.76 -7.68
CA GLU A 8 -11.42 -14.47 -7.01
C GLU A 8 -10.14 -14.01 -6.30
N THR A 9 -9.43 -14.95 -5.67
CA THR A 9 -8.16 -14.68 -4.99
C THR A 9 -7.07 -14.30 -5.99
N GLU A 10 -6.94 -15.04 -7.09
CA GLU A 10 -6.00 -14.74 -8.17
C GLU A 10 -6.29 -13.37 -8.79
N ARG A 11 -7.56 -13.04 -9.02
CA ARG A 11 -7.96 -11.71 -9.51
C ARG A 11 -7.62 -10.61 -8.51
N LYS A 12 -7.88 -10.81 -7.22
CA LYS A 12 -7.51 -9.83 -6.18
C LYS A 12 -6.00 -9.62 -6.11
N LEU A 13 -5.22 -10.70 -6.17
CA LEU A 13 -3.76 -10.64 -6.18
C LEU A 13 -3.22 -9.92 -7.43
N GLY A 14 -3.77 -10.20 -8.61
CA GLY A 14 -3.41 -9.51 -9.84
C GLY A 14 -3.65 -8.00 -9.75
N ASN A 15 -4.81 -7.59 -9.27
CA ASN A 15 -5.15 -6.17 -9.08
C ASN A 15 -4.24 -5.48 -8.05
N VAL A 16 -3.85 -6.20 -7.00
CA VAL A 16 -2.95 -5.68 -5.96
C VAL A 16 -1.54 -5.45 -6.51
N GLU A 17 -0.98 -6.41 -7.24
CA GLU A 17 0.34 -6.26 -7.86
C GLU A 17 0.35 -5.16 -8.92
N GLU A 18 -0.70 -5.06 -9.74
CA GLU A 18 -0.87 -3.97 -10.71
C GLU A 18 -0.92 -2.60 -10.03
N SER A 19 -1.70 -2.48 -8.95
CA SER A 19 -1.77 -1.22 -8.19
C SER A 19 -0.44 -0.84 -7.53
N LEU A 20 0.32 -1.81 -7.04
CA LEU A 20 1.67 -1.55 -6.52
C LEU A 20 2.64 -1.13 -7.64
N PHE A 21 2.52 -1.71 -8.82
CA PHE A 21 3.31 -1.34 -9.99
C PHE A 21 3.02 0.10 -10.46
N GLU A 22 1.74 0.47 -10.53
CA GLU A 22 1.32 1.85 -10.86
C GLU A 22 1.88 2.85 -9.85
N ASN A 23 1.80 2.54 -8.55
CA ASN A 23 2.35 3.41 -7.51
C ASN A 23 3.88 3.54 -7.58
N ARG A 24 4.61 2.48 -7.95
CA ARG A 24 6.06 2.56 -8.21
C ARG A 24 6.36 3.48 -9.39
N THR A 25 5.58 3.36 -10.47
CA THR A 25 5.70 4.25 -11.64
C THR A 25 5.44 5.71 -11.24
N ARG A 26 4.44 5.96 -10.40
CA ARG A 26 4.14 7.29 -9.84
C ARG A 26 5.31 7.85 -9.04
N LEU A 27 6.01 7.04 -8.25
CA LEU A 27 7.22 7.48 -7.53
C LEU A 27 8.35 7.92 -8.47
N GLU A 28 8.41 7.39 -9.69
CA GLU A 28 9.43 7.75 -10.69
C GLU A 28 9.10 9.06 -11.42
N ILE A 29 7.82 9.37 -11.63
CA ILE A 29 7.39 10.51 -12.44
C ILE A 29 6.89 11.71 -11.62
N GLU A 30 6.33 11.47 -10.42
CA GLU A 30 5.75 12.53 -9.59
C GLU A 30 6.84 13.23 -8.75
N PRO A 31 6.71 14.55 -8.51
CA PRO A 31 7.60 15.27 -7.63
C PRO A 31 7.66 14.67 -6.20
N PRO A 32 8.84 14.66 -5.55
CA PRO A 32 9.04 14.03 -4.24
C PRO A 32 8.11 14.54 -3.12
N GLU A 33 7.61 15.78 -3.24
CA GLU A 33 6.71 16.40 -2.27
C GLU A 33 5.41 15.61 -2.11
N GLY A 34 4.95 14.92 -3.16
CA GLY A 34 3.73 14.10 -3.17
C GLY A 34 3.93 12.66 -2.67
N HIS A 35 5.18 12.19 -2.54
CA HIS A 35 5.47 10.77 -2.33
C HIS A 35 4.89 10.20 -1.03
N HIS A 36 4.71 11.03 0.00
CA HIS A 36 4.05 10.60 1.25
C HIS A 36 2.65 10.02 1.02
N ARG A 37 1.91 10.54 0.02
CA ARG A 37 0.59 10.03 -0.36
C ARG A 37 0.70 8.66 -1.02
N ILE A 38 1.63 8.53 -1.97
CA ILE A 38 1.89 7.28 -2.70
C ILE A 38 2.31 6.18 -1.73
N TYR A 39 3.24 6.46 -0.80
CA TYR A 39 3.66 5.47 0.19
C TYR A 39 2.50 5.05 1.12
N ALA A 40 1.60 5.95 1.51
CA ALA A 40 0.45 5.54 2.31
C ALA A 40 -0.55 4.68 1.51
N GLU A 41 -0.78 4.99 0.23
CA GLU A 41 -1.62 4.16 -0.65
C GLU A 41 -1.02 2.75 -0.80
N MET A 42 0.30 2.64 -1.01
CA MET A 42 0.99 1.34 -1.02
C MET A 42 0.87 0.62 0.32
N ALA A 43 0.95 1.34 1.45
CA ALA A 43 0.79 0.78 2.78
C ALA A 43 -0.61 0.19 3.00
N GLU A 44 -1.67 0.89 2.55
CA GLU A 44 -3.06 0.42 2.62
C GLU A 44 -3.27 -0.83 1.75
N ILE A 45 -2.70 -0.86 0.54
CA ILE A 45 -2.77 -2.03 -0.36
C ILE A 45 -2.09 -3.25 0.28
N GLU A 46 -0.90 -3.08 0.84
CA GLU A 46 -0.16 -4.14 1.52
C GLU A 46 -0.89 -4.62 2.78
N LEU A 47 -1.53 -3.71 3.51
CA LEU A 47 -2.36 -4.06 4.67
C LEU A 47 -3.56 -4.91 4.24
N ALA A 48 -4.25 -4.51 3.17
CA ALA A 48 -5.44 -5.20 2.66
C ALA A 48 -5.12 -6.61 2.14
N ARG A 49 -3.93 -6.85 1.60
CA ARG A 49 -3.47 -8.19 1.19
C ARG A 49 -2.86 -9.02 2.32
N GLY A 50 -2.77 -8.47 3.54
CA GLY A 50 -2.26 -9.15 4.73
C GLY A 50 -0.74 -9.07 4.92
N SER A 51 -0.02 -8.35 4.07
CA SER A 51 1.43 -8.17 4.14
C SER A 51 1.81 -7.09 5.15
N ARG A 52 1.68 -7.43 6.44
CA ARG A 52 1.85 -6.50 7.58
C ARG A 52 3.22 -5.80 7.63
N ASP A 53 4.30 -6.52 7.31
CA ASP A 53 5.66 -5.95 7.35
C ASP A 53 5.85 -4.88 6.27
N GLN A 54 5.34 -5.16 5.07
CA GLN A 54 5.44 -4.23 3.94
C GLN A 54 4.51 -3.03 4.13
N ALA A 55 3.32 -3.24 4.69
CA ALA A 55 2.41 -2.18 5.10
C ALA A 55 3.07 -1.24 6.12
N ARG A 56 3.75 -1.80 7.13
CA ARG A 56 4.51 -1.02 8.12
C ARG A 56 5.59 -0.19 7.45
N LEU A 57 6.42 -0.82 6.61
CA LEU A 57 7.53 -0.14 5.93
C LEU A 57 7.04 1.08 5.13
N TYR A 58 6.00 0.90 4.33
CA TYR A 58 5.47 2.00 3.52
C TYR A 58 4.80 3.09 4.35
N ALA A 59 4.08 2.73 5.42
CA ALA A 59 3.51 3.72 6.33
C ALA A 59 4.61 4.55 7.04
N GLU A 60 5.71 3.91 7.46
CA GLU A 60 6.86 4.60 8.05
C GLU A 60 7.55 5.54 7.04
N GLU A 61 7.72 5.12 5.79
CA GLU A 61 8.29 5.98 4.73
C GLU A 61 7.38 7.17 4.38
N ALA A 62 6.06 7.01 4.47
CA ALA A 62 5.11 8.11 4.36
C ALA A 62 5.26 9.12 5.50
N LEU A 63 5.35 8.65 6.75
CA LEU A 63 5.53 9.50 7.93
C LEU A 63 6.91 10.17 8.00
N LYS A 64 7.95 9.53 7.48
CA LYS A 64 9.28 10.13 7.36
C LYS A 64 9.26 11.38 6.47
N ARG A 65 8.43 11.37 5.42
CA ARG A 65 8.24 12.52 4.51
C ARG A 65 7.25 13.54 5.07
N LYS A 66 6.19 13.06 5.71
CA LYS A 66 5.16 13.90 6.33
C LYS A 66 4.73 13.31 7.68
N PRO A 67 5.34 13.75 8.80
CA PRO A 67 5.12 13.14 10.12
C PRO A 67 3.69 13.18 10.65
N ASP A 68 2.88 14.11 10.17
CA ASP A 68 1.48 14.29 10.55
C ASP A 68 0.49 13.66 9.55
N TYR A 69 0.97 12.81 8.63
CA TYR A 69 0.10 12.23 7.60
C TYR A 69 -0.83 11.14 8.17
N GLU A 70 -2.07 11.54 8.43
CA GLU A 70 -3.09 10.69 9.05
C GLU A 70 -3.35 9.33 8.38
N PRO A 71 -3.38 9.19 7.03
CA PRO A 71 -3.54 7.88 6.40
C PRO A 71 -2.48 6.86 6.82
N ALA A 72 -1.21 7.28 6.89
CA ALA A 72 -0.12 6.41 7.30
C ALA A 72 -0.20 6.04 8.79
N LYS A 73 -0.62 6.97 9.66
CA LYS A 73 -0.86 6.67 11.08
C LYS A 73 -1.96 5.61 11.26
N LYS A 74 -3.06 5.72 10.51
CA LYS A 74 -4.16 4.74 10.54
C LYS A 74 -3.69 3.34 10.15
N VAL A 75 -2.82 3.22 9.15
CA VAL A 75 -2.23 1.92 8.79
C VAL A 75 -1.42 1.35 9.96
N LEU A 76 -0.55 2.14 10.58
CA LEU A 76 0.23 1.67 11.74
C LEU A 76 -0.65 1.31 12.94
N GLU A 77 -1.76 2.02 13.15
CA GLU A 77 -2.74 1.69 14.19
C GLU A 77 -3.43 0.36 13.91
N ALA A 78 -3.81 0.08 12.66
CA ALA A 78 -4.40 -1.19 12.24
C ALA A 78 -3.42 -2.38 12.32
N LEU A 79 -2.11 -2.11 12.44
CA LEU A 79 -1.04 -3.10 12.57
C LEU A 79 -0.67 -3.43 14.02
N LYS A 80 -1.27 -2.75 15.01
CA LYS A 80 -1.19 -3.11 16.42
C LYS A 80 -2.03 -4.35 16.72
#